data_AF-A0A535IMA1-F1
#
_entry.id   AF-A0A535IMA1-F1
#
_cell.length_a   1.000
_cell.length_b   1.000
_cell.length_c   1.000
_cell.angle_alpha   90.00
_cell.angle_beta   90.00
_cell.angle_gamma   90.00
#
_symmetry.space_group_name_H-M   'P 1'
#
loop_
_entity.id
_entity.type
_entity.pdbx_description
1 polymer ?
#
loop_
_entity_poly.entity_id
_entity_poly.type
_entity_poly.pdbx_seq_one_letter_code
_entity_poly.pdbx_strand_id
1 'polypeptide(L)' 'RGRRETPGRPILYGTTWEFLECFGLSSLDDLPRALSPEGAITLEATGARDGSVS' A
#
# COMPACT_ATOMS: atom_id res chain seq x y z
N ARG A 1 -2.10 -18.76 3.18
CA ARG A 1 -0.90 -19.59 3.46
C ARG A 1 0.21 -18.63 3.91
N GLY A 2 0.58 -18.64 5.20
CA GLY A 2 1.47 -17.62 5.80
C GLY A 2 2.89 -18.11 6.08
N ARG A 3 3.36 -19.13 5.37
CA ARG A 3 4.74 -19.66 5.50
C ARG A 3 5.29 -20.01 4.12
N ARG A 4 6.57 -19.74 3.87
CA ARG A 4 7.25 -20.19 2.64
C ARG A 4 7.56 -21.68 2.71
N GLU A 5 7.44 -22.36 1.58
CA GLU A 5 7.90 -23.75 1.38
C GLU A 5 9.41 -23.79 1.11
N THR A 6 10.18 -23.25 2.06
CA THR A 6 11.66 -23.30 2.07
C THR A 6 12.13 -23.92 3.40
N PRO A 7 13.37 -24.44 3.47
CA PRO A 7 13.94 -24.92 4.72
C PRO A 7 13.82 -23.84 5.81
N GLY A 8 13.32 -24.22 6.98
CA GLY A 8 13.02 -23.28 8.08
C GLY A 8 11.59 -22.71 8.09
N ARG A 9 10.81 -22.86 7.01
CA ARG A 9 9.39 -22.43 6.91
C ARG A 9 9.11 -21.05 7.53
N PRO A 10 9.81 -19.99 7.08
CA PRO A 10 9.70 -18.67 7.69
C PRO A 10 8.27 -18.13 7.59
N ILE A 11 7.86 -17.37 8.61
CA ILE A 11 6.55 -16.72 8.68
C ILE A 11 6.52 -15.59 7.66
N LEU A 12 5.47 -15.58 6.84
CA LEU A 12 5.16 -14.50 5.92
C LEU A 12 4.23 -13.53 6.61
N TYR A 13 4.68 -12.28 6.70
CA TYR A 13 3.86 -11.16 7.15
C TYR A 13 3.19 -10.53 5.94
N GLY A 14 1.97 -10.07 6.14
CA GLY A 14 1.19 -9.29 5.17
C GLY A 14 0.43 -8.21 5.91
N THR A 15 -0.03 -7.22 5.17
CA THR A 15 -0.94 -6.19 5.66
C THR A 15 -2.36 -6.74 5.74
N THR A 16 -3.19 -6.13 6.59
CA THR A 16 -4.60 -6.47 6.73
C THR A 16 -5.49 -5.35 6.17
N TRP A 17 -6.80 -5.54 6.18
CA TRP A 17 -7.74 -4.50 5.78
C TRP A 17 -7.72 -3.32 6.76
N GLU A 18 -7.60 -3.59 8.05
CA GLU A 18 -7.49 -2.57 9.11
C GLU A 18 -6.26 -1.68 8.92
N PHE A 19 -5.15 -2.25 8.41
CA PHE A 19 -4.01 -1.44 7.99
C PHE A 19 -4.43 -0.42 6.93
N LEU A 20 -5.12 -0.85 5.87
CA LEU A 20 -5.56 0.05 4.81
C LEU A 20 -6.50 1.15 5.35
N GLU A 21 -7.43 0.79 6.24
CA GLU A 21 -8.33 1.75 6.90
C GLU A 21 -7.57 2.78 7.75
N CYS A 22 -6.56 2.36 8.51
CA CYS A 22 -5.73 3.29 9.30
C CYS A 22 -4.98 4.31 8.43
N PHE A 23 -4.60 3.93 7.21
CA PHE A 23 -3.92 4.81 6.25
C PHE A 23 -4.88 5.50 5.27
N GLY A 24 -6.19 5.25 5.37
CA GLY A 24 -7.20 5.80 4.46
C GLY A 24 -7.09 5.29 3.02
N LEU A 25 -6.52 4.10 2.83
CA LEU A 25 -6.29 3.48 1.53
C LEU A 25 -7.45 2.55 1.17
N SER A 26 -7.84 2.53 -0.10
CA SER A 26 -8.84 1.57 -0.61
C SER A 26 -8.18 0.29 -1.13
N SER A 27 -6.90 0.37 -1.49
CA SER A 27 -6.12 -0.74 -2.03
C SER A 27 -4.62 -0.57 -1.74
N LEU A 28 -3.84 -1.65 -1.92
CA LEU A 28 -2.37 -1.56 -1.85
C LEU A 28 -1.76 -0.78 -3.01
N ASP A 29 -2.47 -0.60 -4.12
CA ASP A 29 -2.04 0.20 -5.26
C ASP A 29 -2.09 1.71 -4.98
N ASP A 30 -2.86 2.13 -3.97
CA ASP A 30 -2.93 3.52 -3.50
C ASP A 30 -1.73 3.89 -2.60
N LEU A 31 -0.82 2.95 -2.32
CA LEU A 31 0.38 3.23 -1.55
C LEU A 31 1.28 4.23 -2.30
N PRO A 32 1.87 5.21 -1.58
CA PRO A 32 2.83 6.12 -2.18
C PRO A 32 4.00 5.32 -2.77
N ARG A 33 4.31 5.56 -4.05
CA ARG A 33 5.36 4.83 -4.80
C ARG A 33 6.76 4.97 -4.21
N ALA A 34 6.99 6.00 -3.41
CA ALA A 34 8.24 6.23 -2.69
C ALA A 34 7.99 6.12 -1.19
N LEU A 35 8.27 4.95 -0.62
CA LEU A 35 8.64 4.86 0.78
C LEU A 35 10.06 5.42 0.89
N SER A 36 10.21 6.75 0.94
CA SER A 36 11.54 7.33 1.17
C SER A 36 12.04 6.90 2.56
N PRO A 37 13.36 6.78 2.77
CA PRO A 37 13.93 6.21 4.00
C PRO A 37 13.53 6.97 5.27
N GLU A 38 13.08 8.22 5.14
CA GLU A 38 12.56 9.04 6.23
C GLU A 38 11.08 8.80 6.59
N GLY A 39 10.37 7.88 5.92
CA GLY A 39 8.98 7.54 6.27
C GLY A 39 7.99 8.68 6.04
N ALA A 40 8.39 9.71 5.30
CA ALA A 40 7.52 10.80 4.91
C ALA A 40 6.56 10.31 3.81
N ILE A 41 5.28 10.22 4.13
CA ILE A 41 4.23 10.03 3.13
C ILE A 41 4.15 11.32 2.33
N THR A 42 4.79 11.37 1.17
CA THR A 42 4.58 12.44 0.19
C THR A 42 3.31 12.11 -0.58
N LEU A 43 2.18 12.70 -0.16
CA LEU A 43 0.90 12.63 -0.87
C LEU A 43 0.98 13.45 -2.16
N GLU A 44 1.72 12.95 -3.13
CA GLU A 44 1.55 13.37 -4.52
C GLU A 44 0.26 12.70 -5.01
N ALA A 45 -0.88 13.31 -4.71
CA ALA A 45 -2.15 12.94 -5.31
C ALA A 45 -1.96 13.00 -6.83
N THR A 46 -1.71 11.86 -7.46
CA THR A 46 -1.71 11.77 -8.91
C THR A 46 -3.11 12.11 -9.35
N GLY A 47 -3.25 13.35 -9.83
CA GLY A 47 -4.51 13.91 -10.26
C GLY A 47 -5.10 13.03 -11.35
N ALA A 48 -6.20 12.36 -11.01
CA ALA A 48 -7.21 11.94 -11.97
C ALA A 48 -7.83 13.21 -12.58
N ARG A 49 -7.10 13.78 -13.55
CA ARG A 49 -7.68 14.60 -14.59
C ARG A 49 -8.47 13.65 -15.48
N ASP A 50 -9.75 13.48 -15.18
CA ASP A 50 -10.69 13.17 -16.25
C ASP A 50 -11.79 14.22 -16.23
N GLY A 51 -11.76 15.05 -17.27
CA GLY A 51 -12.67 16.15 -17.45
C GLY A 51 -14.02 15.63 -17.93
N SER A 52 -15.07 16.05 -17.26
CA SER A 52 -16.40 16.09 -17.86
C SER A 52 -17.03 17.42 -17.50
N VAL A 53 -16.78 18.42 -18.34
CA VAL A 53 -17.70 19.55 -18.48
C VAL A 53 -18.87 19.07 -19.32
N SER A 54 -20.07 19.17 -18.75
CA SER A 54 -21.33 19.30 -19.46
C SER A 54 -22.20 20.25 -18.68
#